data_AF-A0A7X2C6R9-F1
#
_entry.id   AF-A0A7X2C6R9-F1
#
_cell.length_a   1.000
_cell.length_b   1.000
_cell.length_c   1.000
_cell.angle_alpha   90.00
_cell.angle_beta   90.00
_cell.angle_gamma   90.00
#
_symmetry.space_group_name_H-M   'P 1'
#
loop_
_entity.id
_entity.type
_entity.pdbx_description
1 polymer ?
#
loop_
_entity_poly.entity_id
_entity_poly.type
_entity_poly.pdbx_seq_one_letter_code
_entity_poly.pdbx_strand_id
1 'polypeptide(L)' 'NLDLHQRVRELLQAGIGIRAAARHAGCSTTTVLKIRSQTPDLP' A
#
# COMPACT_ATOMS: atom_id res chain seq x y z
N ASN A 1 -4.06 -0.03 12.51
CA ASN A 1 -2.95 0.87 12.15
C ASN A 1 -3.34 1.73 10.96
N LEU A 2 -4.03 2.85 11.21
CA LEU A 2 -4.40 3.79 10.13
C LEU A 2 -3.16 4.25 9.34
N ASP A 3 -2.06 4.49 10.05
CA ASP A 3 -0.80 4.98 9.47
C ASP A 3 -0.22 4.06 8.39
N LEU A 4 -0.30 2.74 8.58
CA LEU A 4 0.18 1.77 7.60
C LEU A 4 -0.68 1.81 6.33
N HIS A 5 -2.01 1.87 6.49
CA HIS A 5 -2.93 1.91 5.35
C HIS A 5 -2.74 3.20 4.55
N GLN A 6 -2.62 4.34 5.23
CA GLN A 6 -2.40 5.63 4.60
C GLN A 6 -1.06 5.68 3.86
N ARG A 7 0.02 5.23 4.49
CA ARG A 7 1.35 5.22 3.88
C ARG A 7 1.43 4.28 2.68
N VAL A 8 0.81 3.10 2.76
CA VAL A 8 0.72 2.18 1.61
C VAL A 8 -0.07 2.81 0.46
N ARG A 9 -1.18 3.50 0.75
CA ARG A 9 -1.99 4.19 -0.27
C ARG A 9 -1.20 5.31 -0.96
N GLU A 10 -0.52 6.17 -0.20
CA GLU A 10 0.30 7.25 -0.74
C GLU A 10 1.40 6.72 -1.67
N LEU A 11 2.07 5.63 -1.26
CA LEU A 11 3.09 4.98 -2.08
C LEU A 11 2.49 4.41 -3.39
N LEU A 12 1.34 3.73 -3.30
CA LEU A 12 0.66 3.20 -4.48
C LEU A 12 0.15 4.31 -5.41
N GLN A 13 -0.39 5.40 -4.87
CA GLN A 13 -0.82 6.59 -5.63
C GLN A 13 0.36 7.30 -6.31
N ALA A 14 1.54 7.27 -5.70
CA ALA A 14 2.77 7.75 -6.32
C ALA A 14 3.29 6.84 -7.45
N GLY A 15 2.59 5.76 -7.80
CA GLY A 15 2.98 4.80 -8.84
C GLY A 15 4.06 3.82 -8.39
N ILE A 16 4.33 3.73 -7.08
CA ILE A 16 5.32 2.78 -6.54
C ILE A 16 4.73 1.37 -6.60
N GLY A 17 5.43 0.46 -7.28
CA GLY A 17 5.01 -0.93 -7.39
C GLY A 17 4.91 -1.65 -6.03
N ILE A 18 4.06 -2.67 -5.96
CA ILE A 18 3.69 -3.40 -4.72
C ILE A 18 4.89 -3.81 -3.86
N ARG A 19 5.97 -4.31 -4.47
CA ARG A 19 7.16 -4.78 -3.73
C ARG A 19 7.95 -3.63 -3.10
N ALA A 20 8.09 -2.53 -3.83
CA ALA A 20 8.76 -1.35 -3.33
C ALA A 20 7.91 -0.68 -2.23
N ALA A 21 6.60 -0.57 -2.44
CA ALA A 21 5.68 -0.05 -1.43
C ALA A 21 5.74 -0.85 -0.12
N ALA A 22 5.78 -2.19 -0.22
CA ALA A 22 5.95 -3.08 0.93
C ALA A 22 7.27 -2.80 1.70
N ARG A 23 8.38 -2.62 0.97
CA ARG A 23 9.69 -2.28 1.56
C ARG A 23 9.70 -0.90 2.24
N HIS A 24 9.09 0.10 1.61
CA HIS A 24 9.02 1.45 2.15
C HIS A 24 8.07 1.56 3.36
N ALA A 25 6.98 0.79 3.36
CA ALA A 25 6.02 0.75 4.45
C ALA A 25 6.39 -0.24 5.57
N GLY A 26 7.46 -1.02 5.39
CA GLY A 26 7.91 -2.02 6.37
C GLY A 26 6.93 -3.19 6.56
N CYS A 27 6.22 -3.59 5.51
CA CYS A 27 5.21 -4.65 5.56
C CYS A 27 5.38 -5.69 4.46
N SER A 28 4.58 -6.75 4.48
CA SER A 28 4.60 -7.79 3.44
C SER A 28 3.86 -7.34 2.17
N THR A 29 4.24 -7.91 1.02
CA THR A 29 3.52 -7.70 -0.25
C THR A 29 2.06 -8.14 -0.18
N THR A 30 1.76 -9.18 0.60
CA THR A 30 0.39 -9.64 0.88
C THR A 30 -0.42 -8.62 1.68
N THR A 31 0.22 -7.87 2.58
CA THR A 31 -0.43 -6.79 3.34
C THR A 31 -0.77 -5.63 2.41
N VAL A 32 0.15 -5.24 1.53
CA VAL A 32 -0.10 -4.21 0.51
C VAL A 32 -1.28 -4.60 -0.40
N LEU A 33 -1.31 -5.85 -0.86
CA LEU A 33 -2.42 -6.36 -1.69
C LEU A 33 -3.78 -6.31 -0.96
N LYS A 34 -3.82 -6.69 0.32
CA LYS A 34 -5.04 -6.59 1.14
C LYS A 34 -5.49 -5.14 1.28
N ILE A 35 -4.58 -4.22 1.61
CA ILE A 35 -4.87 -2.79 1.75
C ILE A 35 -5.40 -2.21 0.43
N ARG A 36 -4.79 -2.59 -0.70
CA ARG A 36 -5.24 -2.22 -2.04
C ARG A 36 -6.66 -2.72 -2.31
N SER A 37 -6.95 -3.99 -2.01
CA SER A 37 -8.28 -4.58 -2.20
C SER A 37 -9.37 -3.97 -1.31
N GLN A 38 -8.98 -3.45 -0.13
CA GLN A 38 -9.86 -2.79 0.81
C GLN A 38 -10.08 -1.30 0.50
N THR A 39 -9.40 -0.76 -0.51
CA THR A 39 -9.51 0.64 -0.94
C THR A 39 -9.97 0.66 -2.40
N PRO A 40 -11.28 0.58 -2.67
CA PRO A 40 -11.84 0.54 -4.03
C PRO A 40 -11.64 1.83 -4.83
N ASP A 41 -11.08 2.87 -4.22
CA ASP A 41 -10.94 4.25 -4.69
C ASP A 41 -9.53 4.59 -5.21
N LEU A 42 -8.69 3.59 -5.49
CA LEU A 42 -7.46 3.78 -6.28
C LEU A 42 -7.78 3.66 -7.77
N PRO A 43 -7.44 4.68 -8.61
CA PRO A 43 -7.69 4.65 -10.05
C PRO A 43 -6.94 3.54 -10.79
#